data_AF-A0A534UIN3-F1
#
_entry.id   AF-A0A534UIN3-F1
#
_cell.length_a   1.000
_cell.length_b   1.000
_cell.length_c   1.000
_cell.angle_alpha   90.00
_cell.angle_beta   90.00
_cell.angle_gamma   90.00
#
_symmetry.space_group_name_H-M   'P 1'
#
loop_
_entity.id
_entity.type
_entity.pdbx_description
1 polymer ?
#
loop_
_entity_poly.entity_id
_entity_poly.type
_entity_poly.pdbx_seq_one_letter_code
_entity_poly.pdbx_strand_id
1 'polypeptide(L)'
;MKQKGDEVMTRIGPMVSAMVLVGALAGSAIAADGVLVKEEGGENYCHMKFPAMRQRTLASDQPQLKRSDTGDVIDFYGPCDESPTGNDQVISQKQEEQFRFGRDYEDGD
;
A
#
# COMPACT_ATOMS: atom_id res chain seq x y z
N MET A 1 -23.80 -14.46 70.59
CA MET A 1 -25.15 -14.20 70.03
C MET A 1 -25.26 -12.74 69.64
N LYS A 2 -25.95 -12.46 68.52
CA LYS A 2 -26.28 -11.17 67.89
C LYS A 2 -25.16 -10.48 67.10
N GLN A 3 -24.96 -10.95 65.85
CA GLN A 3 -24.53 -10.07 64.77
C GLN A 3 -25.77 -9.38 64.18
N LYS A 4 -25.60 -8.08 63.97
CA LYS A 4 -26.56 -7.07 63.55
C LYS A 4 -26.77 -7.22 62.05
N GLY A 5 -28.02 -7.41 61.63
CA GLY A 5 -28.37 -7.37 60.22
C GLY A 5 -28.31 -5.94 59.74
N ASP A 6 -27.40 -5.68 58.81
CA ASP A 6 -27.40 -4.44 58.03
C ASP A 6 -27.66 -4.81 56.55
N GLU A 7 -28.65 -4.09 56.03
CA GLU A 7 -29.37 -4.18 54.78
C GLU A 7 -28.44 -4.19 53.55
N VAL A 8 -28.57 -5.22 52.71
CA VAL A 8 -27.90 -5.29 51.40
C VAL A 8 -28.64 -4.36 50.44
N MET A 9 -28.17 -3.11 50.34
CA MET A 9 -28.58 -2.17 49.30
C MET A 9 -27.72 -2.39 48.05
N THR A 10 -28.10 -3.36 47.21
CA THR A 10 -27.52 -3.53 45.88
C THR A 10 -28.03 -2.42 44.95
N ARG A 11 -27.34 -1.28 44.92
CA ARG A 11 -27.48 -0.33 43.81
C ARG A 11 -26.58 -0.78 42.66
N ILE A 12 -27.14 -1.62 41.80
CA ILE A 12 -26.60 -1.94 40.48
C ILE A 12 -26.73 -0.68 39.61
N GLY A 13 -25.74 0.19 39.67
CA GLY A 13 -25.56 1.28 38.72
C GLY A 13 -24.81 0.77 37.49
N PRO A 14 -25.36 0.85 36.27
CA PRO A 14 -24.60 0.48 35.09
C PRO A 14 -23.76 1.69 34.67
N MET A 15 -22.45 1.65 34.93
CA MET A 15 -21.51 2.54 34.25
C MET A 15 -20.42 1.70 33.58
N VAL A 16 -20.83 0.98 32.54
CA VAL A 16 -19.90 0.38 31.59
C VAL A 16 -19.43 1.50 30.66
N SER A 17 -18.32 2.14 31.01
CA SER A 17 -17.63 3.05 30.10
C SER A 17 -16.72 2.20 29.21
N ALA A 18 -17.30 1.64 28.15
CA ALA A 18 -16.54 1.04 27.07
C ALA A 18 -16.07 2.17 26.14
N MET A 19 -14.85 2.66 26.34
CA MET A 19 -14.18 3.49 25.34
C MET A 19 -13.82 2.60 24.15
N VAL A 20 -14.69 2.59 23.14
CA VAL A 20 -14.40 1.98 21.84
C VAL A 20 -13.52 2.96 21.07
N LEU A 21 -12.24 2.62 20.90
CA LEU A 21 -11.37 3.27 19.93
C LEU A 21 -11.85 2.90 18.52
N VAL A 22 -12.74 3.72 17.96
CA VAL A 22 -13.09 3.64 16.54
C VAL A 22 -11.98 4.34 15.75
N GLY A 23 -10.94 3.57 15.43
CA GLY A 23 -9.95 3.97 14.43
C GLY A 23 -10.56 3.77 13.04
N ALA A 24 -11.15 4.83 12.48
CA ALA A 24 -11.51 4.84 11.06
C ALA A 24 -10.27 5.20 10.25
N LEU A 25 -9.51 4.19 9.80
CA LEU A 25 -8.64 4.35 8.63
C LEU A 25 -9.54 4.33 7.39
N ALA A 26 -10.29 5.41 7.17
CA ALA A 26 -10.95 5.68 5.91
C ALA A 26 -9.97 6.45 5.02
N GLY A 27 -8.85 5.81 4.69
CA GLY A 27 -8.03 6.24 3.57
C GLY A 27 -8.80 5.90 2.30
N SER A 28 -9.26 6.92 1.57
CA SER A 28 -9.80 6.75 0.22
C SER A 28 -8.67 6.26 -0.67
N ALA A 29 -8.41 4.96 -0.67
CA ALA A 29 -7.51 4.32 -1.62
C ALA A 29 -8.20 4.38 -2.98
N ILE A 30 -7.96 5.47 -3.71
CA ILE A 30 -8.02 5.42 -5.16
C ILE A 30 -6.90 4.45 -5.51
N ALA A 31 -7.24 3.17 -5.70
CA ALA A 31 -6.34 2.22 -6.31
C ALA A 31 -6.14 2.74 -7.73
N ALA A 32 -4.98 3.36 -7.99
CA ALA A 32 -4.55 3.55 -9.36
C ALA A 32 -4.62 2.19 -10.05
N ASP A 33 -5.17 2.16 -11.26
CA ASP A 33 -5.45 0.91 -11.96
C ASP A 33 -4.15 0.07 -12.06
N GLY A 34 -4.17 -1.13 -11.47
CA GLY A 34 -3.01 -2.03 -11.44
C GLY A 34 -2.09 -1.98 -10.21
N VAL A 35 -2.42 -1.25 -9.14
CA VAL A 35 -1.73 -1.38 -7.85
C VAL A 35 -2.19 -2.65 -7.12
N LEU A 36 -1.23 -3.49 -6.70
CA LEU A 36 -1.47 -4.76 -5.98
C LEU A 36 -1.52 -4.58 -4.46
N VAL A 37 -0.62 -3.73 -3.94
CA VAL A 37 -0.52 -3.42 -2.51
C VAL A 37 -0.35 -1.92 -2.36
N LYS A 38 -1.02 -1.35 -1.38
CA LYS A 38 -0.86 0.05 -0.96
C LYS A 38 -0.98 0.10 0.56
N GLU A 39 0.13 0.38 1.23
CA GLU A 39 0.23 0.49 2.68
C GLU A 39 0.70 1.91 3.04
N GLU A 40 -0.09 2.61 3.85
CA GLU A 40 0.23 3.97 4.29
C GLU A 40 1.24 3.94 5.44
N GLY A 41 2.39 4.61 5.26
CA GLY A 41 3.48 4.66 6.25
C GLY A 41 3.54 5.96 7.06
N GLY A 42 2.77 6.99 6.70
CA GLY A 42 2.82 8.31 7.35
C GLY A 42 2.28 9.44 6.47
N GLU A 43 2.85 10.65 6.57
CA GLU A 43 2.43 11.86 5.84
C GLU A 43 2.54 11.70 4.31
N ASN A 44 1.45 11.25 3.66
CA ASN A 44 1.36 11.01 2.22
C ASN A 44 2.46 10.09 1.65
N TYR A 45 3.11 9.30 2.50
CA TYR A 45 4.13 8.36 2.11
C TYR A 45 3.55 6.94 2.18
N CYS A 46 3.57 6.25 1.05
CA CYS A 46 3.04 4.91 0.88
C CYS A 46 4.13 3.95 0.42
N HIS A 47 4.02 2.72 0.92
CA HIS A 47 4.61 1.55 0.31
C HIS A 47 3.61 0.96 -0.69
N MET A 48 4.00 0.84 -1.95
CA MET A 48 3.14 0.36 -3.03
C MET A 48 3.81 -0.76 -3.79
N LYS A 49 3.02 -1.76 -4.20
CA LYS A 49 3.47 -2.80 -5.12
C LYS A 49 2.61 -2.81 -6.36
N PHE A 50 3.23 -2.82 -7.53
CA PHE A 50 2.53 -2.90 -8.81
C PHE A 50 3.37 -3.64 -9.86
N PRO A 51 2.76 -4.28 -10.88
CA PRO A 51 3.51 -4.96 -11.93
C PRO A 51 4.34 -3.95 -12.72
N ALA A 52 5.54 -4.33 -13.13
CA ALA A 52 6.32 -3.56 -14.10
C ALA A 52 5.55 -3.43 -15.42
N MET A 53 5.87 -2.41 -16.20
CA MET A 53 5.32 -2.24 -17.54
C MET A 53 5.91 -3.26 -18.51
N ARG A 54 5.15 -3.56 -19.56
CA ARG A 54 5.63 -4.40 -20.67
C ARG A 54 6.64 -3.57 -21.46
N GLN A 55 7.84 -4.11 -21.60
CA GLN A 55 8.93 -3.52 -22.39
C GLN A 55 8.46 -3.02 -23.77
N ARG A 56 7.70 -3.85 -24.49
CA ARG A 56 7.15 -3.52 -25.82
C ARG A 56 6.21 -2.31 -25.86
N THR A 57 5.60 -1.94 -24.73
CA THR A 57 4.69 -0.79 -24.62
C THR A 57 5.33 0.38 -23.89
N LEU A 58 6.55 0.23 -23.37
CA LEU A 58 7.19 1.27 -22.58
C LEU A 58 7.53 2.49 -23.44
N ALA A 59 7.85 2.28 -24.72
CA ALA A 59 8.13 3.34 -25.69
C ALA A 59 6.87 3.94 -26.35
N SER A 60 5.66 3.43 -26.08
CA SER A 60 4.43 3.97 -26.67
C SER A 60 3.77 5.01 -25.76
N ASP A 61 2.78 5.71 -26.30
CA ASP A 61 1.92 6.63 -25.54
C ASP A 61 0.91 5.91 -24.63
N GLN A 62 0.90 4.57 -24.65
CA GLN A 62 -0.01 3.72 -23.89
C GLN A 62 0.76 2.59 -23.20
N PRO A 63 1.54 2.90 -22.15
CA PRO A 63 2.19 1.89 -21.34
C PRO A 63 1.17 0.91 -20.74
N GLN A 64 1.48 -0.38 -20.81
CA GLN A 64 0.65 -1.42 -20.24
C GLN A 64 1.42 -2.19 -19.18
N LEU A 65 0.78 -2.43 -18.04
CA LEU A 65 1.33 -3.27 -16.99
C LEU A 65 1.44 -4.73 -17.46
N LYS A 66 2.44 -5.43 -16.94
CA LYS A 66 2.51 -6.90 -17.02
C LYS A 66 1.35 -7.49 -16.22
N ARG A 67 1.09 -8.78 -16.44
CA ARG A 67 0.09 -9.49 -15.63
C ARG A 67 0.60 -9.57 -14.19
N SER A 68 -0.31 -9.41 -13.22
CA SER A 68 0.02 -9.40 -11.80
C SER A 68 0.50 -10.74 -11.24
N ASP A 69 0.19 -11.85 -11.92
CA ASP A 69 0.54 -13.21 -11.50
C ASP A 69 1.88 -13.71 -12.05
N THR A 70 2.37 -13.12 -13.15
CA THR A 70 3.57 -13.62 -13.85
C THR A 70 4.61 -12.54 -14.14
N GLY A 71 4.28 -11.27 -13.91
CA GLY A 71 5.17 -10.14 -14.21
C GLY A 71 6.07 -9.81 -13.02
N ASP A 72 7.21 -9.18 -13.32
CA ASP A 72 8.04 -8.54 -12.30
C ASP A 72 7.20 -7.49 -11.55
N VAL A 73 7.44 -7.36 -10.25
CA VAL A 73 6.72 -6.45 -9.37
C VAL A 73 7.69 -5.37 -8.89
N ILE A 74 7.27 -4.12 -9.05
CA ILE A 74 7.96 -2.95 -8.51
C ILE A 74 7.49 -2.75 -7.08
N ASP A 75 8.45 -2.59 -6.19
CA ASP A 75 8.27 -2.28 -4.78
C ASP A 75 8.66 -0.81 -4.58
N PHE A 76 7.65 0.06 -4.52
CA PHE A 76 7.78 1.51 -4.54
C PHE A 76 7.52 2.10 -3.14
N TYR A 77 8.32 3.09 -2.77
CA TYR A 77 8.10 3.87 -1.56
C TYR A 77 8.12 5.36 -1.89
N GLY A 78 7.00 6.04 -1.72
CA GLY A 78 6.87 7.44 -2.15
C GLY A 78 5.47 7.99 -1.96
N PRO A 79 5.07 8.99 -2.76
CA PRO A 79 3.74 9.59 -2.65
C PRO A 79 2.61 8.57 -2.81
N CYS A 80 1.57 8.69 -1.98
CA CYS A 80 0.42 7.79 -2.03
C CYS A 80 -0.45 7.93 -3.30
N ASP A 81 -0.29 9.00 -4.07
CA ASP A 81 -0.98 9.26 -5.33
C ASP A 81 -0.19 8.80 -6.57
N GLU A 82 0.87 8.01 -6.36
CA GLU A 82 1.67 7.42 -7.42
C GLU A 82 0.84 6.57 -8.39
N SER A 83 1.19 6.62 -9.68
CA SER A 83 0.52 5.87 -10.74
C SER A 83 1.50 4.90 -11.41
N PRO A 84 1.21 3.59 -11.44
CA PRO A 84 2.08 2.60 -12.10
C PRO A 84 2.40 2.90 -13.58
N THR A 85 1.53 3.67 -14.24
CA THR A 85 1.68 4.12 -15.63
C THR A 85 1.90 5.63 -15.74
N GLY A 86 2.29 6.29 -14.64
CA GLY A 86 2.67 7.69 -14.59
C GLY A 86 3.97 7.97 -15.36
N ASN A 87 4.16 9.22 -15.77
CA ASN A 87 5.33 9.61 -16.57
C ASN A 87 6.66 9.35 -15.84
N ASP A 88 6.69 9.57 -14.53
CA ASP A 88 7.84 9.31 -13.66
C ASP A 88 8.19 7.81 -13.63
N GLN A 89 7.19 6.92 -13.52
CA GLN A 89 7.39 5.47 -13.61
C GLN A 89 7.84 5.04 -14.99
N VAL A 90 7.29 5.64 -16.06
CA VAL A 90 7.69 5.35 -17.45
C VAL A 90 9.15 5.71 -17.66
N ILE A 91 9.57 6.89 -17.22
CA ILE A 91 10.97 7.34 -17.36
C ILE A 91 11.90 6.45 -16.55
N SER A 92 11.54 6.15 -15.29
CA SER A 92 12.35 5.32 -14.40
C SER A 92 12.57 3.91 -14.96
N GLN A 93 11.50 3.26 -15.42
CA GLN A 93 11.59 1.92 -16.00
C GLN A 93 12.31 1.91 -17.36
N LYS A 94 12.19 2.97 -18.17
CA LYS A 94 12.98 3.11 -19.42
C LYS A 94 14.47 3.15 -19.11
N GLN A 95 14.84 3.94 -18.10
CA GLN A 95 16.21 4.11 -17.71
C GLN A 95 16.79 2.78 -17.17
N GLU A 96 16.04 2.07 -16.33
CA GLU A 96 16.43 0.73 -15.85
C GLU A 96 16.62 -0.26 -16.99
N GLU A 97 15.73 -0.27 -17.99
CA GLU A 97 15.85 -1.13 -19.18
C GLU A 97 17.13 -0.84 -19.97
N GLN A 98 17.48 0.44 -20.16
CA GLN A 98 18.73 0.84 -20.83
C GLN A 98 19.96 0.37 -20.07
N PHE A 99 19.96 0.51 -18.74
CA PHE A 99 21.07 0.05 -17.92
C PHE A 99 21.20 -1.47 -17.91
N ARG A 100 20.09 -2.18 -17.86
CA ARG A 100 20.08 -3.65 -17.94
C ARG A 100 20.67 -4.11 -19.25
N PHE A 101 20.22 -3.53 -20.36
CA PHE A 101 20.77 -3.81 -21.68
C PHE A 101 22.28 -3.57 -21.68
N GLY A 102 22.75 -2.39 -21.29
CA GLY A 102 24.19 -2.08 -21.25
C GLY A 102 25.03 -3.10 -20.48
N ARG A 103 24.58 -3.50 -19.29
CA ARG A 103 25.27 -4.51 -18.47
C ARG A 103 25.31 -5.89 -19.15
N ASP A 104 24.21 -6.30 -19.77
CA ASP A 104 24.14 -7.59 -20.47
C ASP A 104 25.11 -7.64 -21.67
N TYR A 105 25.49 -6.50 -22.27
CA TYR A 105 26.55 -6.44 -23.29
C TYR A 105 27.97 -6.41 -22.72
N GLU A 106 28.18 -5.77 -21.56
CA GLU A 106 29.51 -5.65 -20.96
C GLU A 106 29.97 -6.94 -20.24
N ASP A 107 29.03 -7.75 -19.75
CA ASP A 107 29.32 -9.03 -19.06
C ASP A 107 29.42 -10.23 -20.05
N GLY A 108 29.35 -9.98 -21.36
CA GLY A 108 29.25 -11.00 -22.41
C GLY A 108 30.55 -11.48 -23.06
N ASP A 109 31.73 -11.10 -22.54
CA ASP A 109 33.07 -11.48 -23.07
C ASP A 109 33.69 -12.71 -22.38
#